data_AF-A0A2V6CNW8-F1
#
_entry.id   AF-A0A2V6CNW8-F1
#
_cell.length_a   1.000
_cell.length_b   1.000
_cell.length_c   1.000
_cell.angle_alpha   90.00
_cell.angle_beta   90.00
_cell.angle_gamma   90.00
#
_symmetry.space_group_name_H-M   'P 1'
#
loop_
_entity.id
_entity.type
_entity.pdbx_description
1 polymer ?
#
loop_
_entity_poly.entity_id
_entity_poly.type
_entity_poly.pdbx_seq_one_letter_code
_entity_poly.pdbx_strand_id
1 'polypeptide(L)' 'MTPVQKKVRQYLAAIGHRGGLASRRELTKSHARQMVAIREARRAAKKAGKPWPPRDPKSRKLLKLS' A
#
# COMPACT_ATOMS: atom_id res chain seq x y z
N MET A 1 -19.08 33.94 8.79
CA MET A 1 -17.91 33.13 8.34
C MET A 1 -17.07 33.99 7.41
N THR A 2 -15.84 34.28 7.79
CA THR A 2 -14.98 35.22 7.06
C THR A 2 -14.50 34.62 5.73
N PRO A 3 -14.08 35.46 4.76
CA PRO A 3 -13.50 34.98 3.50
C PRO A 3 -12.32 34.03 3.71
N VAL A 4 -11.51 34.28 4.73
CA VAL A 4 -10.37 33.44 5.13
C VAL A 4 -10.85 32.06 5.58
N GLN A 5 -11.86 31.99 6.46
CA GLN A 5 -12.43 30.73 6.92
C GLN A 5 -13.03 29.90 5.77
N LYS A 6 -13.60 30.54 4.74
CA LYS A 6 -14.08 29.84 3.53
C LYS A 6 -12.95 29.18 2.75
N LYS A 7 -11.84 29.90 2.52
CA LYS A 7 -10.66 29.35 1.84
C LYS A 7 -10.04 28.18 2.59
N VAL A 8 -9.90 28.29 3.91
CA VAL A 8 -9.38 27.21 4.77
C VAL A 8 -10.28 25.97 4.69
N ARG A 9 -11.60 26.13 4.80
CA ARG A 9 -12.54 25.01 4.69
C ARG A 9 -12.49 24.33 3.32
N GLN A 10 -12.41 25.11 2.24
CA GLN A 10 -12.27 24.56 0.88
C GLN A 10 -10.97 23.77 0.70
N TYR A 11 -9.86 24.30 1.24
CA TYR A 11 -8.57 23.62 1.21
C TYR A 11 -8.61 22.29 1.97
N LEU A 12 -9.15 22.29 3.19
CA LEU A 12 -9.29 21.09 4.02
C LEU A 12 -10.19 20.03 3.36
N ALA A 13 -11.30 20.45 2.74
CA ALA A 13 -12.17 19.54 1.99
C ALA A 13 -11.45 18.93 0.77
N ALA A 14 -10.66 19.73 0.05
CA ALA A 14 -9.92 19.26 -1.13
C ALA A 14 -8.85 18.22 -0.75
N ILE A 15 -8.07 18.45 0.31
CA ILE A 15 -7.06 17.48 0.77
C ILE A 15 -7.70 16.23 1.37
N GLY A 16 -8.81 16.37 2.11
CA GLY A 16 -9.56 15.23 2.65
C GLY A 16 -10.17 14.35 1.56
N HIS A 17 -10.70 14.96 0.49
CA HIS A 17 -11.20 14.24 -0.67
C HIS A 17 -10.09 13.49 -1.40
N ARG A 18 -8.92 14.11 -1.63
CA ARG A 18 -7.74 13.45 -2.22
C ARG A 18 -7.26 12.27 -1.37
N GLY A 19 -7.18 12.46 -0.05
CA GLY A 19 -6.82 11.39 0.90
C GLY A 19 -7.83 10.25 0.89
N GLY A 20 -9.12 10.58 0.85
CA GLY A 20 -10.21 9.62 0.71
C GLY A 20 -10.18 8.86 -0.62
N LEU A 21 -9.87 9.52 -1.74
CA LEU A 21 -9.69 8.86 -3.04
C LEU A 21 -8.47 7.93 -3.04
N ALA A 22 -7.37 8.33 -2.40
CA ALA A 22 -6.19 7.50 -2.23
C ALA A 22 -6.44 6.31 -1.28
N SER A 23 -7.28 6.47 -0.24
CA SER A 23 -7.67 5.40 0.68
C SER A 23 -8.78 4.50 0.14
N ARG A 24 -9.55 4.96 -0.86
CA ARG A 24 -10.54 4.19 -1.64
C ARG A 24 -9.88 3.20 -2.62
N ARG A 25 -8.59 2.89 -2.48
CA ARG A 25 -7.97 1.75 -3.16
C ARG A 25 -8.76 0.50 -2.81
N GLU A 26 -9.55 0.03 -3.77
CA GLU A 26 -10.30 -1.19 -3.62
C GLU A 26 -9.33 -2.36 -3.60
N LEU A 27 -9.46 -3.23 -2.59
CA LEU A 27 -8.70 -4.46 -2.54
C LEU A 27 -9.30 -5.42 -3.57
N THR A 28 -8.87 -5.26 -4.82
CA THR A 28 -9.25 -6.14 -5.92
C THR A 28 -8.84 -7.58 -5.60
N LYS A 29 -9.52 -8.56 -6.20
CA LYS A 29 -9.16 -9.98 -6.05
C LYS A 29 -7.70 -10.25 -6.44
N SER A 30 -7.16 -9.54 -7.43
CA SER A 30 -5.75 -9.63 -7.83
C SER A 30 -4.82 -9.12 -6.72
N HIS A 31 -5.09 -7.94 -6.15
CA HIS A 31 -4.34 -7.42 -5.01
C HIS A 31 -4.39 -8.37 -3.81
N ALA A 32 -5.55 -8.94 -3.50
CA ALA A 32 -5.68 -9.91 -2.41
C ALA A 32 -4.82 -11.16 -2.64
N ARG A 33 -4.82 -11.71 -3.87
CA ARG A 33 -3.98 -12.86 -4.25
C ARG A 33 -2.48 -12.53 -4.13
N GLN A 34 -2.06 -11.34 -4.55
CA GLN A 34 -0.67 -10.88 -4.39
C GLN A 34 -0.26 -10.80 -2.92
N MET A 35 -1.11 -10.23 -2.06
CA MET A 35 -0.86 -10.18 -0.62
C MET A 35 -0.71 -11.58 -0.01
N VAL A 36 -1.52 -12.55 -0.44
CA VAL A 36 -1.40 -13.95 -0.01
C VAL A 36 -0.08 -14.55 -0.49
N ALA A 37 0.29 -14.39 -1.76
CA ALA A 37 1.55 -14.89 -2.30
C ALA A 37 2.77 -14.34 -1.54
N ILE A 38 2.77 -13.05 -1.20
CA ILE A 38 3.82 -12.41 -0.38
C ILE A 38 3.86 -13.03 1.03
N ARG A 39 2.70 -13.28 1.65
CA ARG A 39 2.60 -13.90 2.99
C ARG A 39 3.12 -15.34 2.98
N GLU A 40 2.77 -16.12 1.96
CA GLU A 40 3.22 -17.51 1.80
C GLU A 40 4.72 -17.57 1.56
N ALA A 41 5.25 -16.73 0.68
CA ALA A 41 6.69 -16.62 0.46
C ALA A 41 7.44 -16.25 1.74
N ARG A 42 6.91 -15.31 2.53
CA ARG A 42 7.48 -14.95 3.85
C ARG A 42 7.43 -16.12 4.84
N ARG A 43 6.32 -16.87 4.88
CA ARG A 43 6.17 -18.06 5.74
C ARG A 43 7.18 -19.15 5.34
N ALA A 44 7.32 -19.41 4.05
CA ALA A 44 8.28 -20.38 3.53
C ALA A 44 9.72 -19.98 3.87
N ALA A 45 10.09 -18.70 3.69
CA ALA A 45 11.40 -18.19 4.06
C ALA A 45 11.68 -18.37 5.57
N LYS A 46 10.73 -18.01 6.43
CA LYS A 46 10.83 -18.20 7.88
C LYS A 46 11.00 -19.68 8.25
N LYS A 47 10.24 -20.59 7.63
CA LYS A 47 10.34 -22.04 7.84
C LYS A 47 11.71 -22.58 7.41
N ALA A 48 12.28 -22.03 6.33
CA ALA A 48 13.60 -22.39 5.84
C ALA A 48 14.76 -21.71 6.59
N GLY A 49 14.50 -20.92 7.64
CA GLY A 49 15.53 -20.16 8.35
C GLY A 49 16.19 -19.04 7.52
N LYS A 50 15.59 -18.68 6.38
CA LYS A 50 16.12 -17.66 5.47
C LYS A 50 15.66 -16.27 5.90
N PRO A 51 16.50 -15.23 5.77
CA PRO A 51 16.11 -13.86 6.07
C PRO A 51 15.03 -13.40 5.08
N TRP A 52 14.02 -12.69 5.60
CA TRP A 52 13.00 -12.00 4.80
C TRP A 52 13.07 -10.49 5.06
N PRO A 53 13.04 -9.62 4.04
CA PRO A 53 12.95 -9.94 2.60
C PRO A 53 14.23 -10.56 2.05
N PRO A 54 14.17 -11.22 0.87
CA PRO A 54 15.35 -11.70 0.17
C PRO A 54 16.38 -10.59 -0.01
N ARG A 55 17.65 -10.90 0.25
CA ARG A 55 18.77 -9.95 0.13
C ARG A 55 19.17 -9.70 -1.32
N ASP A 56 18.89 -10.65 -2.21
CA ASP A 56 19.25 -10.55 -3.60
C ASP A 56 18.31 -9.59 -4.37
N PRO A 57 18.85 -8.72 -5.24
CA PRO A 57 18.06 -7.69 -5.92
C PRO A 57 16.97 -8.25 -6.85
N LYS A 58 17.21 -9.44 -7.43
CA LYS A 58 16.27 -10.12 -8.33
C LYS A 58 15.03 -10.60 -7.58
N SER A 59 15.19 -11.30 -6.47
CA SER A 59 14.06 -11.75 -5.64
C SER A 59 13.32 -10.57 -5.00
N ARG A 60 14.02 -9.48 -4.67
CA ARG A 60 13.37 -8.27 -4.16
C ARG A 60 12.56 -7.53 -5.22
N LYS A 61 12.96 -7.58 -6.50
CA LYS A 61 12.16 -7.05 -7.63
C LYS A 61 10.91 -7.90 -7.86
N LEU A 62 10.99 -9.22 -7.72
CA LEU A 62 9.82 -10.11 -7.84
C LEU A 62 8.73 -9.77 -6.79
N LEU A 63 9.13 -9.33 -5.60
CA LEU A 63 8.19 -8.86 -4.56
C LEU A 63 7.58 -7.46 -4.83
N LYS A 64 8.14 -6.70 -5.76
CA LYS A 64 7.69 -5.34 -6.11
C LYS A 64 6.93 -5.27 -7.43
N LEU A 65 7.12 -6.25 -8.31
CA LEU A 65 6.51 -6.36 -9.63
C LEU A 65 5.24 -7.23 -9.64
N SER A 66 4.85 -7.79 -8.49
CA SER A 66 3.64 -8.58 -8.34
C SER A 66 2.49 -7.75 -7.80
#